data_AF-A0A925LSX7-F1
#
_entry.id   AF-A0A925LSX7-F1
#
_cell.length_a   1.000
_cell.length_b   1.000
_cell.length_c   1.000
_cell.angle_alpha   90.00
_cell.angle_beta   90.00
_cell.angle_gamma   90.00
#
_symmetry.space_group_name_H-M   'P 1'
#
loop_
_entity.id
_entity.type
_entity.pdbx_description
1 polymer ?
#
loop_
_entity_poly.entity_id
_entity_poly.type
_entity_poly.pdbx_seq_one_letter_code
_entity_poly.pdbx_strand_id
1 'polypeptide(L)'
;MVHALWPETKSHGSYPSFLANSGEEALSGAVKLARYTQHQRAEKKPLSGDALKQSTRVLLVDDGNWFDDFAWITFDEPASKTPSNECRVEFIPDVVSLTTSEFVTLCESQESFTGIVVLSPTATRGEARYDVQPDVMRTAMRKYLASEAGVLITCMNAERFLAGPQVEEAALMPDIVVFDETFTMRQVPFGAFAARPDLYAQWTAKGMSTFHSTTYQPNTISTMHFLKCLDERSPGFFQRLQPLLKPLLVNNELRRRTFRDLFNPALMRLISATGFDGEDVTVSGHYVRVDNQRYFDGIGGVACSLRGHNPESWVSEIEALHSISDVCGEVARRLYSLTGLRHHVPAVSGGSAVEHALKLSLLAQSPKSFIVALKGGFGGKTLLALSGTSKPSYKKGLDPLYPDVLYVDPFAPDAIRQLEQIVKTVPVAVIQLELIQGVGGVREIPQALLEYLQIARREAGVLLFVDEIQTGMFRTGPFVRSSELSISPDLMTIGKGTSDMMFPFAMTLYSDRVNYLL
;
A
#
# COMPACT_ATOMS: atom_id res chain seq x y z
N MET A 1 9.08 10.36 -17.12
CA MET A 1 10.30 10.03 -16.34
C MET A 1 10.94 8.74 -16.83
N VAL A 2 10.19 7.63 -16.92
CA VAL A 2 10.69 6.35 -17.49
C VAL A 2 11.41 6.56 -18.84
N HIS A 3 10.76 7.18 -19.83
CA HIS A 3 11.39 7.49 -21.13
C HIS A 3 12.62 8.41 -21.08
N ALA A 4 12.84 9.14 -19.99
CA ALA A 4 14.02 9.99 -19.84
C ALA A 4 15.22 9.19 -19.30
N LEU A 5 14.96 8.16 -18.49
CA LEU A 5 15.98 7.24 -17.99
C LEU A 5 16.27 6.09 -18.96
N TRP A 6 15.27 5.63 -19.71
CA TRP A 6 15.39 4.56 -20.70
C TRP A 6 14.75 4.99 -22.03
N PRO A 7 15.44 5.73 -22.89
CA PRO A 7 14.88 6.24 -24.15
C PRO A 7 14.28 5.17 -25.07
N GLU A 8 14.81 3.95 -25.03
CA GLU A 8 14.38 2.78 -25.79
C GLU A 8 12.92 2.40 -25.47
N THR A 9 12.47 2.69 -24.24
CA THR A 9 11.10 2.43 -23.79
C THR A 9 10.04 3.17 -24.58
N LYS A 10 10.41 4.23 -25.33
CA LYS A 10 9.49 4.94 -26.22
C LYS A 10 8.86 4.02 -27.28
N SER A 11 9.57 2.97 -27.69
CA SER A 11 9.06 1.96 -28.63
C SER A 11 7.93 1.11 -28.04
N HIS A 12 7.87 0.97 -26.71
CA HIS A 12 6.83 0.22 -25.99
C HIS A 12 5.57 1.06 -25.70
N GLY A 13 5.52 2.30 -26.19
CA GLY A 13 4.42 3.22 -25.93
C GLY A 13 4.46 3.83 -24.53
N SER A 14 3.33 4.36 -24.08
CA SER A 14 3.27 5.08 -22.80
C SER A 14 3.15 4.11 -21.63
N TYR A 15 3.90 4.34 -20.56
CA TYR A 15 3.86 3.51 -19.35
C TYR A 15 2.69 3.97 -18.46
N PRO A 16 1.58 3.21 -18.38
CA PRO A 16 0.53 3.53 -17.43
C PRO A 16 1.04 3.44 -15.99
N SER A 17 0.46 4.27 -15.13
CA SER A 17 0.94 4.52 -13.79
C SER A 17 -0.15 4.30 -12.75
N PHE A 18 0.25 3.76 -11.62
CA PHE A 18 -0.53 3.64 -10.40
C PHE A 18 -0.11 4.70 -9.38
N LEU A 19 -1.14 5.22 -8.73
CA LEU A 19 -1.21 6.35 -7.80
C LEU A 19 -0.30 6.47 -6.56
N ALA A 20 0.22 5.43 -5.89
CA ALA A 20 0.40 5.27 -4.40
C ALA A 20 0.66 6.45 -3.41
N ASN A 21 0.33 6.32 -2.10
CA ASN A 21 0.55 7.41 -1.12
C ASN A 21 1.91 7.30 -0.42
N SER A 22 2.60 6.18 -0.61
CA SER A 22 3.98 5.96 -0.17
C SER A 22 4.75 5.09 -1.17
N GLY A 23 6.08 5.13 -1.08
CA GLY A 23 6.96 4.21 -1.78
C GLY A 23 6.66 2.75 -1.43
N GLU A 24 6.32 2.46 -0.16
CA GLU A 24 5.94 1.12 0.29
C GLU A 24 4.60 0.66 -0.33
N GLU A 25 3.58 1.53 -0.40
CA GLU A 25 2.33 1.20 -1.08
C GLU A 25 2.54 0.98 -2.58
N ALA A 26 3.43 1.76 -3.20
CA ALA A 26 3.81 1.60 -4.60
C ALA A 26 4.52 0.27 -4.83
N LEU A 27 5.48 -0.09 -3.98
CA LEU A 27 6.22 -1.35 -4.05
C LEU A 27 5.29 -2.55 -3.81
N SER A 28 4.41 -2.47 -2.80
CA SER A 28 3.36 -3.47 -2.58
C SER A 28 2.49 -3.64 -3.83
N GLY A 29 2.11 -2.54 -4.49
CA GLY A 29 1.44 -2.53 -5.79
C GLY A 29 2.25 -3.26 -6.87
N ALA A 30 3.50 -2.88 -7.07
CA ALA A 30 4.37 -3.46 -8.09
C ALA A 30 4.57 -4.98 -7.90
N VAL A 31 4.81 -5.43 -6.67
CA VAL A 31 4.95 -6.86 -6.34
C VAL A 31 3.68 -7.65 -6.63
N LYS A 32 2.50 -7.11 -6.29
CA LYS A 32 1.21 -7.74 -6.64
C LYS A 32 1.03 -7.85 -8.15
N LEU A 33 1.38 -6.80 -8.91
CA LEU A 33 1.24 -6.81 -10.37
C LEU A 33 2.15 -7.87 -10.99
N ALA A 34 3.37 -7.98 -10.47
CA ALA A 34 4.33 -8.97 -10.90
C ALA A 34 3.86 -10.41 -10.57
N ARG A 35 3.42 -10.69 -9.35
CA ARG A 35 2.86 -12.00 -8.96
C ARG A 35 1.64 -12.37 -9.79
N TYR A 36 0.70 -11.42 -9.95
CA TYR A 36 -0.47 -11.62 -10.79
C TYR A 36 -0.09 -11.96 -12.23
N THR A 37 0.87 -11.25 -12.79
CA THR A 37 1.39 -11.52 -14.14
C THR A 37 1.96 -12.94 -14.25
N GLN A 38 2.71 -13.40 -13.24
CA GLN A 38 3.28 -14.74 -13.23
C GLN A 38 2.21 -15.84 -13.13
N HIS A 39 1.19 -15.65 -12.29
CA HIS A 39 0.03 -16.55 -12.24
C HIS A 39 -0.71 -16.59 -13.57
N GLN A 40 -0.93 -15.45 -14.22
CA GLN A 40 -1.56 -15.40 -15.54
C GLN A 40 -0.72 -16.08 -16.64
N ARG A 41 0.61 -15.96 -16.58
CA ARG A 41 1.53 -16.69 -17.49
C ARG A 41 1.40 -18.21 -17.26
N ALA A 42 1.35 -18.64 -16.01
CA ALA A 42 1.19 -20.05 -15.65
C ALA A 42 -0.19 -20.63 -16.02
N GLU A 43 -1.27 -19.84 -15.96
CA GLU A 43 -2.59 -20.25 -16.46
C GLU A 43 -2.56 -20.53 -17.99
N LYS A 44 -1.79 -19.76 -18.76
CA LYS A 44 -1.65 -19.93 -20.21
C LYS A 44 -0.68 -21.05 -20.59
N LYS A 45 0.43 -21.18 -19.85
CA LYS A 45 1.45 -22.22 -20.03
C LYS A 45 1.71 -22.87 -18.67
N PRO A 46 1.04 -23.98 -18.36
CA PRO A 46 1.12 -24.63 -17.05
C PRO A 46 2.56 -24.88 -16.61
N LEU A 47 2.86 -24.42 -15.39
CA LEU A 47 4.11 -24.69 -14.69
C LEU A 47 3.88 -25.78 -13.64
N SER A 48 4.92 -26.54 -13.28
CA SER A 48 4.87 -27.37 -12.09
C SER A 48 4.71 -26.51 -10.83
N GLY A 49 4.26 -27.10 -9.72
CA GLY A 49 4.09 -26.37 -8.45
C GLY A 49 5.37 -25.66 -7.99
N ASP A 50 6.52 -26.33 -8.08
CA ASP A 50 7.81 -25.74 -7.72
C ASP A 50 8.22 -24.62 -8.68
N ALA A 51 7.98 -24.76 -9.98
CA ALA A 51 8.30 -23.73 -10.96
C ALA A 51 7.41 -22.48 -10.81
N LEU A 52 6.12 -22.64 -10.43
CA LEU A 52 5.24 -21.52 -10.10
C LEU A 52 5.68 -20.81 -8.81
N LYS A 53 6.09 -21.58 -7.80
CA LYS A 53 6.62 -21.02 -6.55
C LYS A 53 7.89 -20.21 -6.81
N GLN A 54 8.79 -20.71 -7.66
CA GLN A 54 9.99 -19.98 -8.08
C GLN A 54 9.65 -18.72 -8.88
N SER A 55 8.69 -18.78 -9.82
CA SER A 55 8.34 -17.61 -10.64
C SER A 55 7.68 -16.46 -9.87
N THR A 56 7.00 -16.76 -8.76
CA THR A 56 6.31 -15.79 -7.89
C THR A 56 7.14 -15.31 -6.69
N ARG A 57 8.32 -15.92 -6.48
CA ARG A 57 9.31 -15.48 -5.48
C ARG A 57 9.81 -14.08 -5.80
N VAL A 58 10.00 -13.28 -4.75
CA VAL A 58 10.52 -11.92 -4.85
C VAL A 58 11.94 -11.89 -4.31
N LEU A 59 12.84 -11.32 -5.10
CA LEU A 59 14.25 -11.17 -4.77
C LEU A 59 14.54 -9.68 -4.70
N LEU A 60 14.69 -9.19 -3.47
CA LEU A 60 15.04 -7.81 -3.17
C LEU A 60 16.56 -7.71 -3.26
N VAL A 61 17.06 -6.97 -4.25
CA VAL A 61 18.49 -6.75 -4.44
C VAL A 61 18.83 -5.36 -3.93
N ASP A 62 19.57 -5.31 -2.83
CA ASP A 62 19.93 -4.09 -2.16
C ASP A 62 21.26 -4.22 -1.40
N ASP A 63 22.13 -3.22 -1.55
CA ASP A 63 23.38 -3.09 -0.78
C ASP A 63 23.24 -2.12 0.41
N GLY A 64 22.04 -1.56 0.59
CA GLY A 64 21.69 -0.67 1.69
C GLY A 64 20.62 -1.28 2.58
N ASN A 65 19.67 -0.43 2.96
CA ASN A 65 18.58 -0.72 3.88
C ASN A 65 17.23 -0.21 3.35
N TRP A 66 17.12 -0.13 2.02
CA TRP A 66 15.98 0.44 1.32
C TRP A 66 14.70 -0.37 1.54
N PHE A 67 14.84 -1.68 1.67
CA PHE A 67 13.72 -2.60 1.85
C PHE A 67 13.54 -3.08 3.29
N ASP A 68 14.23 -2.46 4.26
CA ASP A 68 14.05 -2.76 5.67
C ASP A 68 12.56 -2.71 6.03
N ASP A 69 12.14 -3.67 6.86
CA ASP A 69 10.78 -3.79 7.39
C ASP A 69 9.65 -4.00 6.35
N PHE A 70 10.00 -4.13 5.05
CA PHE A 70 9.02 -4.38 4.01
C PHE A 70 8.39 -5.78 4.15
N ALA A 71 9.23 -6.81 4.19
CA ALA A 71 8.78 -8.21 4.17
C ALA A 71 8.95 -8.93 5.51
N TRP A 72 9.84 -8.48 6.37
CA TRP A 72 10.05 -9.00 7.72
C TRP A 72 10.69 -7.94 8.61
N ILE A 73 10.61 -8.14 9.92
CA ILE A 73 11.38 -7.40 10.92
C ILE A 73 12.22 -8.41 11.71
N THR A 74 13.48 -8.05 11.96
CA THR A 74 14.40 -8.81 12.82
C THR A 74 14.60 -8.01 14.11
N PHE A 75 14.58 -8.67 15.26
CA PHE A 75 14.90 -8.06 16.55
C PHE A 75 16.08 -8.75 17.21
N ASP A 76 16.84 -8.01 18.01
CA ASP A 76 17.98 -8.57 18.75
C ASP A 76 17.47 -9.44 19.91
N GLU A 77 18.05 -10.64 20.09
CA GLU A 77 17.98 -11.30 21.40
C GLU A 77 18.70 -10.40 22.42
N PRO A 78 18.26 -10.38 23.70
CA PRO A 78 18.98 -9.65 24.74
C PRO A 78 20.48 -10.01 24.80
N ALA A 79 21.30 -9.09 24.27
CA ALA A 79 22.74 -8.81 24.41
C ALA A 79 23.78 -9.96 24.50
N SER A 80 23.45 -11.23 24.30
CA SER A 80 24.43 -12.32 24.49
C SER A 80 24.62 -13.27 23.33
N LYS A 81 23.88 -13.16 22.22
CA LYS A 81 24.06 -14.04 21.06
C LYS A 81 23.82 -13.32 19.74
N THR A 82 24.58 -13.75 18.73
CA THR A 82 24.40 -13.41 17.31
C THR A 82 22.93 -13.65 16.92
N PRO A 83 22.27 -12.75 16.17
CA PRO A 83 20.88 -12.94 15.77
C PRO A 83 20.71 -14.28 15.04
N SER A 84 19.95 -15.20 15.61
CA SER A 84 19.53 -16.41 14.91
C SER A 84 18.36 -16.09 13.99
N ASN A 85 18.12 -16.92 12.95
CA ASN A 85 16.89 -16.84 12.14
C ASN A 85 15.59 -16.98 12.98
N GLU A 86 15.67 -17.27 14.28
CA GLU A 86 14.53 -17.40 15.19
C GLU A 86 13.98 -16.04 15.66
N CYS A 87 14.71 -14.93 15.47
CA CYS A 87 14.26 -13.58 15.85
C CYS A 87 13.72 -12.76 14.68
N ARG A 88 13.09 -13.43 13.70
CA ARG A 88 12.51 -12.82 12.51
C ARG A 88 11.00 -13.06 12.48
N VAL A 89 10.22 -11.98 12.37
CA VAL A 89 8.79 -12.07 12.09
C VAL A 89 8.57 -11.71 10.62
N GLU A 90 8.12 -12.68 9.84
CA GLU A 90 7.84 -12.53 8.42
C GLU A 90 6.40 -12.08 8.18
N PHE A 91 6.20 -11.16 7.24
CA PHE A 91 4.91 -10.59 6.87
C PHE A 91 4.54 -10.89 5.41
N ILE A 92 5.54 -10.89 4.53
CA ILE A 92 5.36 -11.15 3.10
C ILE A 92 6.16 -12.42 2.76
N PRO A 93 5.49 -13.53 2.42
CA PRO A 93 6.17 -14.80 2.20
C PRO A 93 6.89 -14.88 0.86
N ASP A 94 7.86 -15.80 0.79
CA ASP A 94 8.72 -16.04 -0.37
C ASP A 94 9.39 -14.75 -0.90
N VAL A 95 9.89 -13.95 0.04
CA VAL A 95 10.76 -12.80 -0.22
C VAL A 95 12.16 -13.10 0.30
N VAL A 96 13.17 -12.86 -0.53
CA VAL A 96 14.59 -13.03 -0.19
C VAL A 96 15.30 -11.70 -0.40
N SER A 97 16.12 -11.27 0.57
CA SER A 97 17.04 -10.14 0.39
C SER A 97 18.39 -10.67 -0.05
N LEU A 98 18.99 -10.02 -1.04
CA LEU A 98 20.29 -10.31 -1.58
C LEU A 98 21.05 -8.98 -1.70
N THR A 99 22.32 -8.98 -1.35
CA THR A 99 23.25 -7.97 -1.84
C THR A 99 23.42 -8.09 -3.36
N THR A 100 23.94 -7.05 -4.01
CA THR A 100 24.25 -7.10 -5.44
C THR A 100 25.24 -8.24 -5.74
N SER A 101 26.20 -8.49 -4.85
CA SER A 101 27.17 -9.59 -5.00
C SER A 101 26.52 -10.97 -4.95
N GLU A 102 25.64 -11.22 -3.96
CA GLU A 102 24.92 -12.49 -3.85
C GLU A 102 24.00 -12.73 -5.04
N PHE A 103 23.35 -11.66 -5.55
CA PHE A 103 22.52 -11.75 -6.74
C PHE A 103 23.35 -12.12 -7.99
N VAL A 104 24.53 -11.53 -8.17
CA VAL A 104 25.46 -11.89 -9.25
C VAL A 104 25.85 -13.37 -9.16
N THR A 105 26.29 -13.84 -7.99
CA THR A 105 26.66 -15.25 -7.78
C THR A 105 25.49 -16.18 -8.06
N LEU A 106 24.27 -15.80 -7.67
CA LEU A 106 23.05 -16.54 -7.98
C LEU A 106 22.81 -16.64 -9.49
N CYS A 107 22.96 -15.53 -10.23
CA CYS A 107 22.84 -15.53 -11.69
C CYS A 107 23.93 -16.37 -12.37
N GLU A 108 25.16 -16.36 -11.87
CA GLU A 108 26.26 -17.17 -12.43
C GLU A 108 26.04 -18.67 -12.23
N SER A 109 25.56 -19.06 -11.03
CA SER A 109 25.37 -20.46 -10.64
C SER A 109 24.17 -21.16 -11.27
N GLN A 110 23.19 -20.43 -11.79
CA GLN A 110 21.97 -21.02 -12.38
C GLN A 110 21.95 -20.91 -13.90
N GLU A 111 21.57 -21.97 -14.61
CA GLU A 111 21.42 -21.92 -16.08
C GLU A 111 20.25 -21.03 -16.53
N SER A 112 19.16 -21.02 -15.76
CA SER A 112 17.99 -20.18 -16.02
C SER A 112 17.41 -19.68 -14.71
N PHE A 113 16.82 -18.49 -14.75
CA PHE A 113 16.27 -17.83 -13.58
C PHE A 113 14.79 -17.59 -13.77
N THR A 114 14.00 -17.88 -12.75
CA THR A 114 12.57 -17.53 -12.69
C THR A 114 12.32 -16.79 -11.38
N GLY A 115 11.52 -15.73 -11.43
CA GLY A 115 11.25 -14.91 -10.25
C GLY A 115 11.14 -13.42 -10.56
N ILE A 116 10.68 -12.69 -9.54
CA ILE A 116 10.50 -11.24 -9.57
C ILE A 116 11.74 -10.63 -8.92
N VAL A 117 12.49 -9.82 -9.68
CA VAL A 117 13.67 -9.12 -9.16
C VAL A 117 13.29 -7.68 -8.89
N VAL A 118 13.61 -7.20 -7.68
CA VAL A 118 13.38 -5.81 -7.26
C VAL A 118 14.72 -5.18 -6.96
N LEU A 119 15.13 -4.20 -7.76
CA LEU A 119 16.38 -3.47 -7.55
C LEU A 119 16.11 -2.21 -6.73
N SER A 120 16.88 -2.00 -5.66
CA SER A 120 16.89 -0.73 -4.94
C SER A 120 17.60 0.37 -5.76
N PRO A 121 17.42 1.66 -5.43
CA PRO A 121 18.15 2.73 -6.10
C PRO A 121 19.67 2.60 -5.99
N THR A 122 20.20 2.03 -4.90
CA THR A 122 21.64 1.78 -4.69
C THR A 122 22.13 0.62 -5.56
N ALA A 123 21.38 -0.48 -5.67
CA ALA A 123 21.71 -1.60 -6.54
C ALA A 123 21.80 -1.19 -8.03
N THR A 124 21.06 -0.16 -8.45
CA THR A 124 21.12 0.35 -9.83
C THR A 124 22.38 1.17 -10.16
N ARG A 125 23.13 1.67 -9.17
CA ARG A 125 24.24 2.60 -9.41
C ARG A 125 25.57 1.94 -9.80
N GLY A 126 25.72 0.63 -9.61
CA GLY A 126 27.04 -0.01 -9.66
C GLY A 126 28.02 0.50 -8.56
N GLU A 127 27.59 1.44 -7.72
CA GLU A 127 28.21 1.84 -6.46
C GLU A 127 27.89 0.77 -5.41
N ALA A 128 28.19 -0.49 -5.71
CA ALA A 128 28.16 -1.52 -4.70
C ALA A 128 29.09 -1.04 -3.58
N ARG A 129 28.61 -1.04 -2.33
CA ARG A 129 29.48 -0.78 -1.19
C ARG A 129 30.63 -1.81 -1.08
N TYR A 130 30.67 -2.83 -1.95
CA TYR A 130 31.74 -3.84 -2.07
C TYR A 130 31.85 -4.43 -3.50
N ASP A 131 33.09 -4.60 -4.00
CA ASP A 131 33.66 -5.56 -4.98
C ASP A 131 32.98 -5.97 -6.30
N VAL A 132 31.75 -5.57 -6.66
CA VAL A 132 31.14 -5.98 -7.94
C VAL A 132 31.39 -4.95 -9.04
N GLN A 133 32.17 -5.32 -10.06
CA GLN A 133 32.35 -4.46 -11.24
C GLN A 133 31.03 -4.31 -12.03
N PRO A 134 30.70 -3.11 -12.54
CA PRO A 134 29.44 -2.87 -13.27
C PRO A 134 29.19 -3.81 -14.45
N ASP A 135 30.25 -4.24 -15.15
CA ASP A 135 30.15 -5.18 -16.27
C ASP A 135 29.67 -6.59 -15.85
N VAL A 136 29.97 -7.00 -14.61
CA VAL A 136 29.56 -8.30 -14.06
C VAL A 136 28.07 -8.28 -13.73
N MET A 137 27.58 -7.24 -13.04
CA MET A 137 26.15 -7.06 -12.77
C MET A 137 25.34 -6.98 -14.07
N ARG A 138 25.87 -6.30 -15.09
CA ARG A 138 25.24 -6.25 -16.42
C ARG A 138 25.11 -7.64 -17.05
N THR A 139 26.13 -8.47 -16.93
CA THR A 139 26.13 -9.83 -17.48
C THR A 139 25.12 -10.72 -16.76
N ALA A 140 25.09 -10.66 -15.43
CA ALA A 140 24.10 -11.35 -14.60
C ALA A 140 22.67 -10.94 -14.98
N MET A 141 22.40 -9.65 -15.10
CA MET A 141 21.09 -9.14 -15.48
C MET A 141 20.68 -9.49 -16.91
N ARG A 142 21.61 -9.48 -17.88
CA ARG A 142 21.33 -9.95 -19.24
C ARG A 142 20.92 -11.43 -19.25
N LYS A 143 21.58 -12.24 -18.43
CA LYS A 143 21.23 -13.66 -18.26
C LYS A 143 19.84 -13.82 -17.64
N TYR A 144 19.50 -13.00 -16.63
CA TYR A 144 18.16 -12.95 -16.06
C TYR A 144 17.09 -12.58 -17.11
N LEU A 145 17.30 -11.47 -17.83
CA LEU A 145 16.36 -10.96 -18.82
C LEU A 145 16.18 -11.92 -20.02
N ALA A 146 17.23 -12.66 -20.40
CA ALA A 146 17.17 -13.67 -21.47
C ALA A 146 16.24 -14.85 -21.16
N SER A 147 15.85 -15.07 -19.90
CA SER A 147 14.91 -16.13 -19.54
C SER A 147 13.48 -15.87 -20.01
N GLU A 148 13.12 -14.61 -20.28
CA GLU A 148 11.74 -14.10 -20.53
C GLU A 148 10.69 -14.48 -19.47
N ALA A 149 11.10 -15.18 -18.41
CA ALA A 149 10.25 -15.74 -17.38
C ALA A 149 10.16 -14.84 -16.15
N GLY A 150 11.02 -13.83 -16.03
CA GLY A 150 11.06 -12.89 -14.91
C GLY A 150 10.12 -11.68 -15.05
N VAL A 151 10.06 -10.88 -13.99
CA VAL A 151 9.55 -9.50 -14.00
C VAL A 151 10.55 -8.63 -13.24
N LEU A 152 11.09 -7.60 -13.91
CA LEU A 152 12.04 -6.66 -13.32
C LEU A 152 11.32 -5.42 -12.77
N ILE A 153 11.46 -5.20 -11.46
CA ILE A 153 11.00 -4.00 -10.76
C ILE A 153 12.23 -3.16 -10.39
N THR A 154 12.24 -1.89 -10.78
CA THR A 154 13.32 -0.96 -10.40
C THR A 154 12.75 0.13 -9.49
N CYS A 155 13.27 0.23 -8.28
CA CYS A 155 12.95 1.32 -7.38
C CYS A 155 13.80 2.55 -7.73
N MET A 156 13.15 3.71 -7.74
CA MET A 156 13.71 4.96 -8.17
C MET A 156 13.46 6.00 -7.08
N ASN A 157 14.55 6.57 -6.58
CA ASN A 157 14.49 7.75 -5.75
C ASN A 157 14.85 8.99 -6.57
N ALA A 158 14.58 10.15 -6.00
CA ALA A 158 14.65 11.40 -6.71
C ALA A 158 16.10 11.86 -6.91
N GLU A 159 17.07 11.40 -6.12
CA GLU A 159 18.51 11.65 -6.35
C GLU A 159 19.03 10.82 -7.52
N ARG A 160 18.67 9.54 -7.55
CA ARG A 160 19.00 8.60 -8.61
C ARG A 160 18.42 9.07 -9.94
N PHE A 161 17.18 9.54 -9.97
CA PHE A 161 16.58 10.11 -11.18
C PHE A 161 17.35 11.32 -11.72
N LEU A 162 17.79 12.23 -10.83
CA LEU A 162 18.54 13.43 -11.21
C LEU A 162 19.93 13.13 -11.74
N ALA A 163 20.55 12.03 -11.31
CA ALA A 163 21.81 11.55 -11.88
C ALA A 163 21.68 11.20 -13.37
N GLY A 164 20.45 11.05 -13.89
CA GLY A 164 20.16 10.83 -15.30
C GLY A 164 20.32 9.36 -15.71
N PRO A 165 20.17 9.09 -17.03
CA PRO A 165 20.45 7.76 -17.58
C PRO A 165 21.94 7.46 -17.46
N GLN A 166 22.31 6.30 -16.92
CA GLN A 166 23.67 5.83 -17.00
C GLN A 166 23.85 5.00 -18.28
N VAL A 167 24.99 5.17 -18.96
CA VAL A 167 25.33 4.45 -20.22
C VAL A 167 25.19 2.93 -20.06
N GLU A 168 25.35 2.46 -18.83
CA GLU A 168 25.37 1.05 -18.43
C GLU A 168 23.97 0.44 -18.24
N GLU A 169 22.92 1.26 -18.11
CA GLU A 169 21.54 0.86 -17.79
C GLU A 169 20.59 0.78 -18.99
N ALA A 170 21.00 1.28 -20.15
CA ALA A 170 20.21 1.20 -21.38
C ALA A 170 19.86 -0.27 -21.75
N ALA A 171 20.64 -1.24 -21.25
CA ALA A 171 20.40 -2.67 -21.43
C ALA A 171 19.48 -3.31 -20.37
N LEU A 172 19.06 -2.57 -19.34
CA LEU A 172 18.29 -3.06 -18.18
C LEU A 172 16.91 -2.41 -18.12
N MET A 173 16.15 -2.55 -19.20
CA MET A 173 14.82 -1.96 -19.28
C MET A 173 13.89 -2.60 -18.24
N PRO A 174 13.36 -1.83 -17.27
CA PRO A 174 12.49 -2.37 -16.24
C PRO A 174 11.08 -2.65 -16.78
N ASP A 175 10.44 -3.69 -16.26
CA ASP A 175 9.02 -3.95 -16.52
C ASP A 175 8.13 -3.03 -15.67
N ILE A 176 8.59 -2.70 -14.46
CA ILE A 176 7.93 -1.79 -13.52
C ILE A 176 8.96 -0.85 -12.88
N VAL A 177 8.64 0.43 -12.75
CA VAL A 177 9.45 1.43 -12.05
C VAL A 177 8.65 1.98 -10.88
N VAL A 178 9.18 1.86 -9.66
CA VAL A 178 8.58 2.37 -8.42
C VAL A 178 9.22 3.70 -8.05
N PHE A 179 8.41 4.71 -7.71
CA PHE A 179 8.83 6.04 -7.26
C PHE A 179 8.38 6.26 -5.81
N ASP A 180 9.22 6.90 -5.02
CA ASP A 180 9.01 7.10 -3.58
C ASP A 180 8.90 8.58 -3.17
N GLU A 181 8.74 8.83 -1.88
CA GLU A 181 8.52 10.12 -1.24
C GLU A 181 9.69 11.10 -1.41
N THR A 182 10.88 10.65 -1.84
CA THR A 182 11.99 11.57 -2.10
C THR A 182 11.67 12.54 -3.23
N PHE A 183 10.73 12.21 -4.13
CA PHE A 183 10.26 13.10 -5.18
C PHE A 183 9.40 14.27 -4.67
N THR A 184 8.85 14.17 -3.46
CA THR A 184 8.17 15.27 -2.76
C THR A 184 9.00 15.82 -1.61
N MET A 185 10.31 15.56 -1.61
CA MET A 185 11.23 15.89 -0.51
C MET A 185 10.72 15.42 0.86
N ARG A 186 9.89 14.36 0.87
CA ARG A 186 9.20 13.82 2.06
C ARG A 186 8.30 14.85 2.78
N GLN A 187 7.89 15.93 2.10
CA GLN A 187 7.04 16.97 2.68
C GLN A 187 5.55 16.63 2.60
N VAL A 188 5.15 15.81 1.64
CA VAL A 188 3.79 15.26 1.52
C VAL A 188 3.84 13.79 1.11
N PRO A 189 2.83 12.98 1.51
CA PRO A 189 2.71 11.59 1.10
C PRO A 189 2.71 11.45 -0.43
N PHE A 190 3.59 10.59 -0.94
CA PHE A 190 3.71 10.31 -2.36
C PHE A 190 4.35 8.95 -2.60
N GLY A 191 3.81 8.22 -3.56
CA GLY A 191 4.46 7.11 -4.22
C GLY A 191 3.82 6.92 -5.58
N ALA A 192 4.47 6.16 -6.46
CA ALA A 192 3.83 5.75 -7.70
C ALA A 192 4.55 4.51 -8.21
N PHE A 193 3.90 3.77 -9.09
CA PHE A 193 4.69 2.94 -10.01
C PHE A 193 4.19 3.11 -11.43
N ALA A 194 5.09 2.99 -12.39
CA ALA A 194 4.77 2.93 -13.81
C ALA A 194 5.17 1.57 -14.34
N ALA A 195 4.33 0.93 -15.15
CA ALA A 195 4.61 -0.40 -15.67
C ALA A 195 4.46 -0.43 -17.18
N ARG A 196 5.07 -1.43 -17.83
CA ARG A 196 4.84 -1.66 -19.25
C ARG A 196 3.35 -1.90 -19.53
N PRO A 197 2.83 -1.43 -20.68
CA PRO A 197 1.42 -1.54 -21.02
C PRO A 197 0.86 -2.96 -20.97
N ASP A 198 1.62 -3.95 -21.43
CA ASP A 198 1.19 -5.36 -21.49
C ASP A 198 1.02 -5.99 -20.11
N LEU A 199 1.89 -5.64 -19.15
CA LEU A 199 1.70 -6.03 -17.75
C LEU A 199 0.49 -5.30 -17.13
N TYR A 200 0.46 -3.97 -17.26
CA TYR A 200 -0.57 -3.16 -16.59
C TYR A 200 -1.98 -3.34 -17.16
N ALA A 201 -2.11 -3.73 -18.43
CA ALA A 201 -3.40 -4.01 -19.08
C ALA A 201 -4.24 -5.03 -18.30
N GLN A 202 -3.58 -5.95 -17.58
CA GLN A 202 -4.25 -6.95 -16.75
C GLN A 202 -5.03 -6.31 -15.59
N TRP A 203 -4.50 -5.24 -14.99
CA TRP A 203 -5.13 -4.51 -13.88
C TRP A 203 -6.15 -3.47 -14.33
N THR A 204 -6.17 -3.14 -15.62
CA THR A 204 -7.14 -2.21 -16.20
C THR A 204 -8.20 -2.91 -17.06
N ALA A 205 -8.20 -4.24 -17.03
CA ALA A 205 -9.23 -5.07 -17.66
C ALA A 205 -10.62 -4.80 -17.06
N LYS A 206 -11.66 -5.15 -17.82
CA LYS A 206 -13.06 -5.01 -17.38
C LYS A 206 -13.26 -5.81 -16.09
N GLY A 207 -13.83 -5.18 -15.07
CA GLY A 207 -14.06 -5.80 -13.75
C GLY A 207 -12.87 -5.69 -12.77
N MET A 208 -11.70 -5.27 -13.24
CA MET A 208 -10.50 -5.06 -12.42
C MET A 208 -10.22 -3.59 -12.12
N SER A 209 -11.12 -2.68 -12.53
CA SER A 209 -10.92 -1.22 -12.45
C SER A 209 -10.63 -0.69 -11.04
N THR A 210 -11.06 -1.41 -10.01
CA THR A 210 -10.80 -1.08 -8.60
C THR A 210 -9.97 -2.15 -7.90
N PHE A 211 -9.39 -3.11 -8.64
CA PHE A 211 -8.60 -4.19 -8.07
C PHE A 211 -7.41 -3.64 -7.28
N HIS A 212 -6.75 -2.60 -7.80
CA HIS A 212 -5.79 -1.80 -7.08
C HIS A 212 -6.19 -0.33 -7.11
N SER A 213 -6.68 0.11 -5.95
CA SER A 213 -7.06 1.49 -5.69
C SER A 213 -6.66 1.84 -4.27
N THR A 214 -6.45 3.11 -4.06
CA THR A 214 -6.03 3.74 -2.82
C THR A 214 -7.00 4.89 -2.60
N THR A 215 -7.42 5.07 -1.36
CA THR A 215 -8.53 5.97 -1.01
C THR A 215 -8.33 7.41 -1.47
N TYR A 216 -7.09 7.89 -1.45
CA TYR A 216 -6.78 9.29 -1.70
C TYR A 216 -6.36 9.61 -3.14
N GLN A 217 -6.50 8.67 -4.09
CA GLN A 217 -5.69 8.76 -5.31
C GLN A 217 -6.45 8.88 -6.62
N PRO A 218 -5.93 9.71 -7.55
CA PRO A 218 -4.77 10.61 -7.39
C PRO A 218 -5.07 11.82 -6.48
N ASN A 219 -4.18 12.15 -5.53
CA ASN A 219 -4.35 13.30 -4.64
C ASN A 219 -3.81 14.58 -5.30
N THR A 220 -4.63 15.64 -5.39
CA THR A 220 -4.25 16.90 -6.02
C THR A 220 -3.12 17.62 -5.28
N ILE A 221 -3.16 17.70 -3.95
CA ILE A 221 -2.13 18.38 -3.14
C ILE A 221 -0.78 17.70 -3.35
N SER A 222 -0.71 16.38 -3.18
CA SER A 222 0.52 15.60 -3.38
C SER A 222 1.05 15.73 -4.80
N THR A 223 0.18 15.64 -5.82
CA THR A 223 0.60 15.71 -7.23
C THR A 223 1.11 17.10 -7.61
N MET A 224 0.44 18.16 -7.15
CA MET A 224 0.88 19.54 -7.41
C MET A 224 2.20 19.84 -6.69
N HIS A 225 2.37 19.33 -5.47
CA HIS A 225 3.61 19.48 -4.72
C HIS A 225 4.78 18.71 -5.36
N PHE A 226 4.53 17.50 -5.88
CA PHE A 226 5.48 16.76 -6.70
C PHE A 226 5.97 17.58 -7.90
N LEU A 227 5.06 18.24 -8.63
CA LEU A 227 5.44 19.09 -9.77
C LEU A 227 6.30 20.29 -9.34
N LYS A 228 6.01 20.90 -8.18
CA LYS A 228 6.85 21.98 -7.61
C LYS A 228 8.25 21.48 -7.26
N CYS A 229 8.34 20.34 -6.56
CA CYS A 229 9.63 19.73 -6.23
C CYS A 229 10.45 19.39 -7.48
N LEU A 230 9.78 18.97 -8.57
CA LEU A 230 10.44 18.67 -9.83
C LEU A 230 10.97 19.91 -10.54
N ASP A 231 10.24 21.03 -10.50
CA ASP A 231 10.69 22.33 -11.00
C ASP A 231 11.91 22.82 -10.22
N GLU A 232 11.86 22.74 -8.88
CA GLU A 232 12.95 23.16 -8.00
C GLU A 232 14.22 22.31 -8.18
N ARG A 233 14.08 20.98 -8.26
CA ARG A 233 15.23 20.06 -8.30
C ARG A 233 15.74 19.78 -9.73
N SER A 234 14.91 20.00 -10.75
CA SER A 234 15.27 19.74 -12.16
C SER A 234 14.57 20.71 -13.13
N PRO A 235 14.84 22.02 -13.04
CA PRO A 235 14.11 23.03 -13.82
C PRO A 235 14.22 22.79 -15.33
N GLY A 236 15.39 22.35 -15.81
CA GLY A 236 15.57 22.01 -17.22
C GLY A 236 14.74 20.80 -17.68
N PHE A 237 14.54 19.78 -16.83
CA PHE A 237 13.65 18.66 -17.15
C PHE A 237 12.19 19.10 -17.08
N PHE A 238 11.81 19.85 -16.05
CA PHE A 238 10.46 20.38 -15.89
C PHE A 238 10.05 21.28 -17.06
N GLN A 239 10.95 22.15 -17.54
CA GLN A 239 10.73 22.98 -18.72
C GLN A 239 10.42 22.15 -19.97
N ARG A 240 11.09 20.99 -20.16
CA ARG A 240 10.80 20.06 -21.27
C ARG A 240 9.42 19.40 -21.16
N LEU A 241 8.85 19.32 -19.96
CA LEU A 241 7.50 18.79 -19.73
C LEU A 241 6.40 19.84 -19.94
N GLN A 242 6.72 21.14 -19.89
CA GLN A 242 5.74 22.22 -20.03
C GLN A 242 4.83 22.11 -21.27
N PRO A 243 5.32 21.72 -22.47
CA PRO A 243 4.46 21.51 -23.63
C PRO A 243 3.41 20.41 -23.44
N LEU A 244 3.66 19.45 -22.55
CA LEU A 244 2.70 18.39 -22.19
C LEU A 244 1.79 18.82 -21.03
N LEU A 245 2.34 19.50 -20.02
CA LEU A 245 1.61 19.85 -18.79
C LEU A 245 0.64 21.02 -18.99
N LYS A 246 1.03 22.07 -19.71
CA LYS A 246 0.18 23.27 -19.89
C LYS A 246 -1.16 22.93 -20.56
N PRO A 247 -1.21 22.15 -21.66
CA PRO A 247 -2.48 21.77 -22.26
C PRO A 247 -3.38 20.94 -21.33
N LEU A 248 -2.79 20.07 -20.50
CA LEU A 248 -3.55 19.27 -19.54
C LEU A 248 -4.28 20.14 -18.49
N LEU A 249 -3.79 21.33 -18.16
CA LEU A 249 -4.46 22.17 -17.16
C LEU A 249 -5.75 22.83 -17.69
N VAL A 250 -5.88 23.01 -19.00
CA VAL A 250 -6.97 23.79 -19.61
C VAL A 250 -7.84 22.98 -20.59
N ASN A 251 -7.39 21.80 -21.03
CA ASN A 251 -8.12 20.96 -21.98
C ASN A 251 -8.66 19.70 -21.29
N ASN A 252 -9.97 19.68 -21.02
CA ASN A 252 -10.65 18.55 -20.38
C ASN A 252 -10.63 17.29 -21.22
N GLU A 253 -10.80 17.41 -22.54
CA GLU A 253 -10.76 16.25 -23.43
C GLU A 253 -9.40 15.57 -23.39
N LEU A 254 -8.32 16.37 -23.41
CA LEU A 254 -6.97 15.86 -23.28
C LEU A 254 -6.76 15.20 -21.91
N ARG A 255 -7.21 15.82 -20.81
CA ARG A 255 -7.14 15.20 -19.47
C ARG A 255 -7.83 13.85 -19.42
N ARG A 256 -9.06 13.75 -19.94
CA ARG A 256 -9.83 12.50 -19.98
C ARG A 256 -9.11 11.43 -20.79
N ARG A 257 -8.58 11.81 -21.96
CA ARG A 257 -7.78 10.93 -22.83
C ARG A 257 -6.53 10.43 -22.10
N THR A 258 -5.78 11.33 -21.48
CA THR A 258 -4.57 10.99 -20.72
C THR A 258 -4.88 10.10 -19.51
N PHE A 259 -5.95 10.37 -18.77
CA PHE A 259 -6.39 9.51 -17.66
C PHE A 259 -6.78 8.10 -18.15
N ARG A 260 -7.50 8.01 -19.27
CA ARG A 260 -7.83 6.74 -19.89
C ARG A 260 -6.59 5.96 -20.32
N ASP A 261 -5.64 6.62 -20.97
CA ASP A 261 -4.51 5.97 -21.62
C ASP A 261 -3.37 5.66 -20.63
N LEU A 262 -3.19 6.49 -19.59
CA LEU A 262 -2.08 6.36 -18.63
C LEU A 262 -2.49 5.89 -17.24
N PHE A 263 -3.78 5.84 -16.90
CA PHE A 263 -4.20 5.48 -15.55
C PHE A 263 -5.18 4.31 -15.56
N ASN A 264 -6.40 4.51 -16.05
CA ASN A 264 -7.42 3.48 -15.96
C ASN A 264 -8.55 3.65 -17.01
N PRO A 265 -8.48 2.94 -18.15
CA PRO A 265 -9.49 3.02 -19.21
C PRO A 265 -10.86 2.48 -18.78
N ALA A 266 -10.91 1.50 -17.88
CA ALA A 266 -12.17 0.96 -17.37
C ALA A 266 -12.88 1.97 -16.45
N LEU A 267 -12.13 2.66 -15.59
CA LEU A 267 -12.67 3.72 -14.75
C LEU A 267 -13.11 4.93 -15.57
N MET A 268 -12.34 5.35 -16.58
CA MET A 268 -12.76 6.45 -17.46
C MET A 268 -14.09 6.13 -18.17
N ARG A 269 -14.25 4.90 -18.67
CA ARG A 269 -15.53 4.47 -19.27
C ARG A 269 -16.70 4.56 -18.28
N LEU A 270 -16.48 4.24 -17.01
CA LEU A 270 -17.50 4.38 -15.97
C LEU A 270 -17.84 5.85 -15.70
N ILE A 271 -16.84 6.72 -15.61
CA ILE A 271 -17.04 8.17 -15.41
C ILE A 271 -17.85 8.75 -16.58
N SER A 272 -17.48 8.44 -17.83
CA SER A 272 -18.24 8.90 -19.00
C SER A 272 -19.65 8.30 -19.07
N ALA A 273 -19.81 7.01 -18.76
CA ALA A 273 -21.13 6.37 -18.76
C ALA A 273 -22.08 6.92 -17.67
N THR A 274 -21.52 7.50 -16.60
CA THR A 274 -22.28 8.13 -15.51
C THR A 274 -22.46 9.64 -15.69
N GLY A 275 -21.87 10.23 -16.74
CA GLY A 275 -22.01 11.65 -17.06
C GLY A 275 -21.20 12.59 -16.15
N PHE A 276 -20.18 12.10 -15.45
CA PHE A 276 -19.34 12.91 -14.55
C PHE A 276 -18.09 13.48 -15.24
N ASP A 277 -18.07 13.52 -16.57
CA ASP A 277 -16.92 13.93 -17.37
C ASP A 277 -17.21 15.16 -18.27
N GLY A 278 -18.13 16.02 -17.81
CA GLY A 278 -18.52 17.28 -18.44
C GLY A 278 -17.41 18.33 -18.55
N GLU A 279 -17.74 19.48 -19.11
CA GLU A 279 -16.78 20.56 -19.34
C GLU A 279 -16.52 21.40 -18.08
N ASP A 280 -17.52 21.57 -17.23
CA ASP A 280 -17.38 22.25 -15.94
C ASP A 280 -17.73 21.31 -14.78
N VAL A 281 -16.70 20.82 -14.09
CA VAL A 281 -16.87 19.96 -12.90
C VAL A 281 -16.36 20.69 -11.68
N THR A 282 -17.27 20.99 -10.75
CA THR A 282 -16.94 21.61 -9.46
C THR A 282 -17.49 20.79 -8.30
N VAL A 283 -16.78 20.80 -7.18
CA VAL A 283 -17.15 20.06 -5.98
C VAL A 283 -17.00 20.96 -4.75
N SER A 284 -18.06 21.10 -3.97
CA SER A 284 -18.07 21.93 -2.76
C SER A 284 -19.19 21.49 -1.82
N GLY A 285 -18.88 21.43 -0.53
CA GLY A 285 -19.79 20.89 0.49
C GLY A 285 -20.21 19.47 0.10
N HIS A 286 -21.49 19.13 0.24
CA HIS A 286 -21.98 17.79 -0.11
C HIS A 286 -22.41 17.63 -1.57
N TYR A 287 -21.91 18.47 -2.48
CA TYR A 287 -22.41 18.51 -3.85
C TYR A 287 -21.30 18.46 -4.90
N VAL A 288 -21.60 17.73 -5.96
CA VAL A 288 -20.86 17.74 -7.23
C VAL A 288 -21.73 18.47 -8.25
N ARG A 289 -21.19 19.47 -8.93
CA ARG A 289 -21.83 20.09 -10.10
C ARG A 289 -21.08 19.65 -11.35
N VAL A 290 -21.84 19.20 -12.34
CA VAL A 290 -21.33 18.88 -13.68
C VAL A 290 -22.16 19.69 -14.66
N ASP A 291 -21.51 20.64 -15.32
CA ASP A 291 -22.12 21.67 -16.16
C ASP A 291 -23.27 22.36 -15.40
N ASN A 292 -24.51 22.25 -15.89
CA ASN A 292 -25.69 22.84 -15.27
C ASN A 292 -26.37 21.94 -14.22
N GLN A 293 -25.91 20.70 -14.04
CA GLN A 293 -26.52 19.73 -13.14
C GLN A 293 -25.82 19.70 -11.79
N ARG A 294 -26.60 19.56 -10.70
CA ARG A 294 -26.09 19.49 -9.33
C ARG A 294 -26.53 18.18 -8.68
N TYR A 295 -25.56 17.42 -8.19
CA TYR A 295 -25.73 16.11 -7.58
C TYR A 295 -25.36 16.20 -6.10
N PHE A 296 -26.20 15.64 -5.23
CA PHE A 296 -25.83 15.40 -3.84
C PHE A 296 -24.91 14.18 -3.77
N ASP A 297 -23.75 14.31 -3.13
CA ASP A 297 -22.83 13.21 -2.91
C ASP A 297 -23.25 12.39 -1.69
N GLY A 298 -24.09 11.37 -1.92
CA GLY A 298 -24.43 10.36 -0.93
C GLY A 298 -23.34 9.30 -0.69
N ILE A 299 -22.24 9.32 -1.46
CA ILE A 299 -21.09 8.42 -1.31
C ILE A 299 -20.08 9.00 -0.31
N GLY A 300 -20.00 10.33 -0.24
CA GLY A 300 -19.15 11.08 0.68
C GLY A 300 -17.67 10.78 0.48
N GLY A 301 -17.22 10.74 -0.78
CA GLY A 301 -15.82 10.40 -1.12
C GLY A 301 -15.39 9.03 -0.59
N VAL A 302 -16.28 8.03 -0.65
CA VAL A 302 -16.06 6.67 -0.09
C VAL A 302 -15.76 6.73 1.41
N ALA A 303 -16.63 7.44 2.13
CA ALA A 303 -16.57 7.72 3.57
C ALA A 303 -15.42 8.63 4.05
N CYS A 304 -14.73 9.35 3.16
CA CYS A 304 -13.66 10.28 3.54
C CYS A 304 -14.15 11.70 3.80
N SER A 305 -15.20 12.13 3.11
CA SER A 305 -15.65 13.52 3.12
C SER A 305 -16.77 13.69 4.17
N LEU A 306 -16.37 13.89 5.43
CA LEU A 306 -17.32 14.11 6.52
C LEU A 306 -17.85 15.53 6.52
N ARG A 307 -16.96 16.52 6.32
CA ARG A 307 -17.31 17.95 6.23
C ARG A 307 -17.66 18.42 4.80
N GLY A 308 -17.82 17.48 3.87
CA GLY A 308 -18.03 17.79 2.45
C GLY A 308 -16.72 18.06 1.69
N HIS A 309 -16.84 18.22 0.38
CA HIS A 309 -15.76 18.53 -0.56
C HIS A 309 -15.27 19.96 -0.34
N ASN A 310 -13.94 20.15 -0.34
CA ASN A 310 -13.29 21.45 -0.18
C ASN A 310 -13.88 22.31 0.95
N PRO A 311 -13.76 21.89 2.23
CA PRO A 311 -14.26 22.68 3.36
C PRO A 311 -13.67 24.10 3.32
N GLU A 312 -14.53 25.13 3.35
CA GLU A 312 -14.08 26.54 3.23
C GLU A 312 -13.11 26.94 4.36
N SER A 313 -13.26 26.35 5.54
CA SER A 313 -12.41 26.59 6.71
C SER A 313 -11.04 25.90 6.65
N TRP A 314 -10.80 25.03 5.65
CA TRP A 314 -9.59 24.21 5.61
C TRP A 314 -8.30 25.03 5.64
N VAL A 315 -8.21 26.09 4.82
CA VAL A 315 -6.99 26.91 4.72
C VAL A 315 -6.70 27.60 6.06
N SER A 316 -7.71 28.22 6.68
CA SER A 316 -7.53 28.92 7.95
C SER A 316 -7.24 27.95 9.11
N GLU A 317 -7.81 26.73 9.09
CA GLU A 317 -7.48 25.66 10.04
C GLU A 317 -6.01 25.26 9.95
N ILE A 318 -5.49 25.03 8.74
CA ILE A 318 -4.08 24.68 8.52
C ILE A 318 -3.15 25.83 8.92
N GLU A 319 -3.49 27.08 8.57
CA GLU A 319 -2.73 28.26 8.98
C GLU A 319 -2.67 28.39 10.51
N ALA A 320 -3.79 28.14 11.20
CA ALA A 320 -3.85 28.20 12.65
C ALA A 320 -2.95 27.16 13.35
N LEU A 321 -2.62 26.03 12.70
CA LEU A 321 -1.70 25.04 13.26
C LEU A 321 -0.31 25.60 13.56
N HIS A 322 0.15 26.63 12.85
CA HIS A 322 1.45 27.28 13.11
C HIS A 322 1.53 27.94 14.50
N SER A 323 0.37 28.19 15.14
CA SER A 323 0.31 28.75 16.49
C SER A 323 0.45 27.69 17.59
N ILE A 324 0.38 26.40 17.26
CA ILE A 324 0.48 25.29 18.21
C ILE A 324 1.94 24.86 18.30
N SER A 325 2.56 25.05 19.47
CA SER A 325 3.98 24.76 19.68
C SER A 325 4.32 23.27 19.65
N ASP A 326 3.39 22.41 20.06
CA ASP A 326 3.53 20.95 20.08
C ASP A 326 2.28 20.28 19.50
N VAL A 327 2.17 20.32 18.17
CA VAL A 327 1.05 19.70 17.45
C VAL A 327 0.99 18.20 17.71
N CYS A 328 2.13 17.51 17.75
CA CYS A 328 2.20 16.06 17.97
C CYS A 328 1.71 15.68 19.36
N GLY A 329 2.16 16.38 20.41
CA GLY A 329 1.69 16.17 21.77
C GLY A 329 0.22 16.49 21.96
N GLU A 330 -0.30 17.56 21.32
CA GLU A 330 -1.72 17.88 21.33
C GLU A 330 -2.57 16.76 20.72
N VAL A 331 -2.17 16.26 19.54
CA VAL A 331 -2.81 15.12 18.87
C VAL A 331 -2.78 13.89 19.77
N ALA A 332 -1.62 13.56 20.35
CA ALA A 332 -1.48 12.41 21.24
C ALA A 332 -2.44 12.47 22.44
N ARG A 333 -2.52 13.62 23.13
CA ARG A 333 -3.43 13.79 24.27
C ARG A 333 -4.89 13.69 23.88
N ARG A 334 -5.29 14.31 22.76
CA ARG A 334 -6.68 14.25 22.27
C ARG A 334 -7.07 12.82 21.90
N LEU A 335 -6.22 12.12 21.15
CA LEU A 335 -6.45 10.74 20.78
C LEU A 335 -6.55 9.84 22.02
N TYR A 336 -5.66 10.00 23.00
CA TYR A 336 -5.77 9.26 24.26
C TYR A 336 -7.09 9.54 24.97
N SER A 337 -7.51 10.80 25.06
CA SER A 337 -8.79 11.17 25.69
C SER A 337 -10.01 10.60 24.95
N LEU A 338 -9.92 10.45 23.63
CA LEU A 338 -11.04 10.00 22.79
C LEU A 338 -11.10 8.48 22.59
N THR A 339 -9.98 7.78 22.75
CA THR A 339 -9.84 6.35 22.41
C THR A 339 -9.33 5.48 23.55
N GLY A 340 -8.71 6.08 24.58
CA GLY A 340 -8.01 5.36 25.64
C GLY A 340 -6.66 4.74 25.21
N LEU A 341 -6.23 4.92 23.96
CA LEU A 341 -4.97 4.38 23.43
C LEU A 341 -3.88 5.45 23.47
N ARG A 342 -2.76 5.14 24.12
CA ARG A 342 -1.71 6.11 24.42
C ARG A 342 -0.72 6.29 23.28
N HIS A 343 -0.44 5.20 22.56
CA HIS A 343 0.59 5.18 21.54
C HIS A 343 -0.03 5.22 20.16
N HIS A 344 0.70 5.78 19.20
CA HIS A 344 0.24 5.89 17.82
C HIS A 344 1.41 5.90 16.83
N VAL A 345 1.17 5.35 15.64
CA VAL A 345 2.06 5.39 14.49
C VAL A 345 1.29 6.03 13.32
N PRO A 346 1.80 7.12 12.72
CA PRO A 346 1.20 7.70 11.52
C PRO A 346 1.20 6.73 10.34
N ALA A 347 0.24 6.90 9.45
CA ALA A 347 0.11 6.18 8.20
C ALA A 347 -0.41 7.11 7.10
N VAL A 348 -0.23 6.72 5.85
CA VAL A 348 -0.64 7.54 4.69
C VAL A 348 -1.97 7.10 4.10
N SER A 349 -2.49 5.96 4.54
CA SER A 349 -3.73 5.37 4.05
C SER A 349 -4.31 4.39 5.07
N GLY A 350 -5.58 4.02 4.89
CA GLY A 350 -6.16 2.95 5.69
C GLY A 350 -5.42 1.61 5.53
N GLY A 351 -4.94 1.29 4.31
CA GLY A 351 -4.17 0.07 4.07
C GLY A 351 -2.85 0.04 4.83
N SER A 352 -2.09 1.15 4.81
CA SER A 352 -0.83 1.25 5.57
C SER A 352 -1.06 1.28 7.10
N ALA A 353 -2.16 1.88 7.58
CA ALA A 353 -2.52 1.78 8.99
C ALA A 353 -2.81 0.33 9.41
N VAL A 354 -3.55 -0.42 8.59
CA VAL A 354 -3.81 -1.85 8.82
C VAL A 354 -2.52 -2.67 8.76
N GLU A 355 -1.61 -2.40 7.82
CA GLU A 355 -0.26 -3.00 7.78
C GLU A 355 0.47 -2.77 9.11
N HIS A 356 0.56 -1.52 9.57
CA HIS A 356 1.23 -1.18 10.83
C HIS A 356 0.60 -1.92 12.01
N ALA A 357 -0.73 -1.98 12.09
CA ALA A 357 -1.44 -2.67 13.16
C ALA A 357 -1.14 -4.18 13.18
N LEU A 358 -1.14 -4.82 12.01
CA LEU A 358 -0.82 -6.24 11.89
C LEU A 358 0.66 -6.52 12.19
N LYS A 359 1.60 -5.72 11.67
CA LYS A 359 3.03 -5.82 11.97
C LYS A 359 3.29 -5.69 13.48
N LEU A 360 2.76 -4.65 14.12
CA LEU A 360 2.87 -4.43 15.57
C LEU A 360 2.26 -5.60 16.37
N SER A 361 1.11 -6.12 15.94
CA SER A 361 0.45 -7.25 16.62
C SER A 361 1.27 -8.53 16.55
N LEU A 362 1.83 -8.85 15.37
CA LEU A 362 2.63 -10.04 15.15
C LEU A 362 3.99 -9.96 15.86
N LEU A 363 4.59 -8.77 15.90
CA LEU A 363 5.82 -8.53 16.67
C LEU A 363 5.59 -8.70 18.16
N ALA A 364 4.61 -7.98 18.72
CA ALA A 364 4.28 -8.02 20.14
C ALA A 364 3.88 -9.42 20.63
N GLN A 365 3.32 -10.25 19.74
CA GLN A 365 2.83 -11.58 20.11
C GLN A 365 3.76 -12.71 19.68
N SER A 366 4.90 -12.41 19.06
CA SER A 366 5.85 -13.42 18.58
C SER A 366 6.23 -14.39 19.71
N PRO A 367 6.21 -15.73 19.48
CA PRO A 367 6.10 -16.41 18.19
C PRO A 367 4.66 -16.74 17.75
N LYS A 368 3.61 -16.17 18.36
CA LYS A 368 2.24 -16.33 17.86
C LYS A 368 2.11 -15.62 16.51
N SER A 369 1.59 -16.34 15.51
CA SER A 369 1.54 -15.86 14.12
C SER A 369 0.11 -15.78 13.56
N PHE A 370 -0.88 -16.43 14.17
CA PHE A 370 -2.20 -16.51 13.53
C PHE A 370 -2.99 -15.19 13.66
N ILE A 371 -3.43 -14.67 12.51
CA ILE A 371 -4.42 -13.61 12.39
C ILE A 371 -5.80 -14.24 12.20
N VAL A 372 -6.75 -13.90 13.06
CA VAL A 372 -8.16 -14.25 12.85
C VAL A 372 -8.90 -13.01 12.36
N ALA A 373 -9.46 -13.06 11.16
CA ALA A 373 -10.24 -11.97 10.59
C ALA A 373 -11.72 -12.36 10.41
N LEU A 374 -12.63 -11.42 10.61
CA LEU A 374 -14.07 -11.67 10.42
C LEU A 374 -14.44 -11.62 8.93
N LYS A 375 -15.19 -12.62 8.43
CA LYS A 375 -15.69 -12.64 7.04
C LYS A 375 -16.62 -11.45 6.80
N GLY A 376 -16.49 -10.83 5.64
CA GLY A 376 -17.16 -9.57 5.27
C GLY A 376 -16.31 -8.32 5.56
N GLY A 377 -15.19 -8.46 6.28
CA GLY A 377 -14.27 -7.37 6.54
C GLY A 377 -13.46 -6.91 5.33
N PHE A 378 -13.00 -5.66 5.37
CA PHE A 378 -12.13 -5.03 4.39
C PHE A 378 -10.98 -4.28 5.09
N GLY A 379 -9.83 -4.93 5.24
CA GLY A 379 -8.61 -4.33 5.82
C GLY A 379 -7.79 -3.50 4.83
N GLY A 380 -8.15 -3.48 3.55
CA GLY A 380 -7.37 -2.81 2.50
C GLY A 380 -6.74 -3.77 1.50
N LYS A 381 -5.77 -3.28 0.74
CA LYS A 381 -5.28 -3.94 -0.48
C LYS A 381 -3.76 -4.05 -0.58
N THR A 382 -3.01 -3.57 0.40
CA THR A 382 -1.56 -3.85 0.51
C THR A 382 -1.35 -5.31 0.97
N LEU A 383 -0.13 -5.83 0.84
CA LEU A 383 0.13 -7.27 0.87
C LEU A 383 -0.28 -7.94 2.19
N LEU A 384 0.06 -7.36 3.35
CA LEU A 384 -0.36 -7.89 4.65
C LEU A 384 -1.78 -7.46 4.99
N ALA A 385 -2.18 -6.23 4.64
CA ALA A 385 -3.54 -5.73 4.92
C ALA A 385 -4.64 -6.55 4.22
N LEU A 386 -4.32 -7.24 3.12
CA LEU A 386 -5.22 -8.21 2.48
C LEU A 386 -5.66 -9.34 3.43
N SER A 387 -4.93 -9.61 4.50
CA SER A 387 -5.33 -10.54 5.57
C SER A 387 -6.68 -10.15 6.19
N GLY A 388 -6.95 -8.85 6.34
CA GLY A 388 -8.25 -8.35 6.80
C GLY A 388 -9.34 -8.28 5.73
N THR A 389 -8.99 -8.41 4.45
CA THR A 389 -9.96 -8.36 3.34
C THR A 389 -10.42 -9.76 2.95
N SER A 390 -11.61 -10.18 3.42
CA SER A 390 -11.99 -11.61 3.31
C SER A 390 -12.38 -12.06 1.88
N LYS A 391 -12.78 -11.13 0.99
CA LYS A 391 -13.32 -11.48 -0.34
C LYS A 391 -12.23 -12.09 -1.25
N PRO A 392 -12.36 -13.35 -1.72
CA PRO A 392 -11.31 -14.04 -2.47
C PRO A 392 -10.88 -13.35 -3.77
N SER A 393 -11.78 -12.61 -4.42
CA SER A 393 -11.48 -11.92 -5.69
C SER A 393 -10.38 -10.86 -5.55
N TYR A 394 -10.11 -10.32 -4.35
CA TYR A 394 -9.01 -9.37 -4.12
C TYR A 394 -7.65 -10.05 -3.92
N LYS A 395 -7.61 -11.39 -3.83
CA LYS A 395 -6.41 -12.18 -3.53
C LYS A 395 -5.99 -13.10 -4.67
N LYS A 396 -6.93 -13.43 -5.55
CA LYS A 396 -6.69 -14.37 -6.66
C LYS A 396 -5.45 -13.96 -7.46
N GLY A 397 -4.50 -14.87 -7.57
CA GLY A 397 -3.27 -14.70 -8.36
C GLY A 397 -2.24 -13.78 -7.68
N LEU A 398 -2.37 -13.48 -6.39
CA LEU A 398 -1.37 -12.69 -5.64
C LEU A 398 -0.46 -13.57 -4.77
N ASP A 399 -0.70 -14.88 -4.78
CA ASP A 399 0.01 -15.84 -3.94
C ASP A 399 1.52 -15.87 -4.24
N PRO A 400 2.34 -16.14 -3.20
CA PRO A 400 1.92 -16.44 -1.82
C PRO A 400 1.55 -15.18 -1.01
N LEU A 401 0.45 -15.23 -0.26
CA LEU A 401 0.06 -14.22 0.74
C LEU A 401 0.36 -14.75 2.15
N TYR A 402 0.32 -13.88 3.17
CA TYR A 402 0.56 -14.26 4.56
C TYR A 402 -0.22 -15.55 4.94
N PRO A 403 0.46 -16.62 5.38
CA PRO A 403 -0.15 -17.95 5.42
C PRO A 403 -1.08 -18.17 6.63
N ASP A 404 -0.78 -17.54 7.76
CA ASP A 404 -1.44 -17.83 9.04
C ASP A 404 -2.68 -16.96 9.25
N VAL A 405 -3.63 -17.03 8.30
CA VAL A 405 -4.90 -16.29 8.38
C VAL A 405 -6.09 -17.24 8.43
N LEU A 406 -6.94 -17.08 9.45
CA LEU A 406 -8.20 -17.80 9.59
C LEU A 406 -9.37 -16.84 9.52
N TYR A 407 -10.46 -17.29 8.88
CA TYR A 407 -11.68 -16.49 8.70
C TYR A 407 -12.88 -17.09 9.42
N VAL A 408 -13.46 -16.33 10.34
CA VAL A 408 -14.74 -16.70 11.00
C VAL A 408 -15.86 -15.82 10.48
N ASP A 409 -17.00 -16.40 10.12
CA ASP A 409 -18.20 -15.62 9.82
C ASP A 409 -18.83 -15.14 11.14
N PRO A 410 -18.85 -13.83 11.44
CA PRO A 410 -19.39 -13.35 12.71
C PRO A 410 -20.91 -13.53 12.84
N PHE A 411 -21.61 -13.85 11.74
CA PHE A 411 -23.05 -14.06 11.71
C PHE A 411 -23.44 -15.54 11.66
N ALA A 412 -22.47 -16.46 11.63
CA ALA A 412 -22.77 -17.88 11.71
C ALA A 412 -23.30 -18.25 13.11
N PRO A 413 -24.29 -19.16 13.21
CA PRO A 413 -24.84 -19.58 14.51
C PRO A 413 -23.80 -20.16 15.48
N ASP A 414 -22.71 -20.72 14.95
CA ASP A 414 -21.62 -21.34 15.70
C ASP A 414 -20.33 -20.49 15.73
N ALA A 415 -20.40 -19.19 15.38
CA ALA A 415 -19.24 -18.30 15.29
C ALA A 415 -18.38 -18.27 16.57
N ILE A 416 -19.02 -18.17 17.74
CA ILE A 416 -18.34 -18.16 19.04
C ILE A 416 -17.61 -19.49 19.26
N ARG A 417 -18.27 -20.63 19.01
CA ARG A 417 -17.65 -21.97 19.12
C ARG A 417 -16.46 -22.13 18.17
N GLN A 418 -16.56 -21.61 16.94
CA GLN A 418 -15.44 -21.63 15.99
C GLN A 418 -14.25 -20.82 16.52
N LEU A 419 -14.49 -19.61 17.06
CA LEU A 419 -13.42 -18.81 17.66
C LEU A 419 -12.81 -19.48 18.90
N GLU A 420 -13.61 -20.08 19.78
CA GLU A 420 -13.12 -20.87 20.91
C GLU A 420 -12.20 -21.99 20.48
N GLN A 421 -12.59 -22.73 19.44
CA GLN A 421 -11.76 -23.81 18.92
C GLN A 421 -10.46 -23.27 18.33
N ILE A 422 -10.51 -22.21 17.53
CA ILE A 422 -9.32 -21.59 16.92
C ILE A 422 -8.35 -21.12 18.01
N VAL A 423 -8.82 -20.33 18.96
CA VAL A 423 -7.99 -19.79 20.06
C VAL A 423 -7.34 -20.89 20.90
N LYS A 424 -8.00 -22.05 21.05
CA LYS A 424 -7.43 -23.22 21.75
C LYS A 424 -6.44 -24.04 20.92
N THR A 425 -6.54 -24.00 19.59
CA THR A 425 -5.83 -24.94 18.70
C THR A 425 -4.58 -24.33 18.07
N VAL A 426 -4.58 -23.03 17.80
CA VAL A 426 -3.48 -22.35 17.11
C VAL A 426 -3.00 -21.12 17.91
N PRO A 427 -1.73 -20.70 17.77
CA PRO A 427 -1.20 -19.56 18.49
C PRO A 427 -1.69 -18.25 17.84
N VAL A 428 -2.91 -17.83 18.22
CA VAL A 428 -3.54 -16.59 17.73
C VAL A 428 -2.81 -15.37 18.29
N ALA A 429 -2.20 -14.58 17.42
CA ALA A 429 -1.62 -13.29 17.75
C ALA A 429 -2.71 -12.24 17.97
N VAL A 430 -3.61 -12.12 16.99
CA VAL A 430 -4.58 -11.03 16.91
C VAL A 430 -5.89 -11.45 16.26
N ILE A 431 -6.99 -10.89 16.74
CA ILE A 431 -8.30 -10.95 16.10
C ILE A 431 -8.62 -9.56 15.53
N GLN A 432 -8.73 -9.47 14.20
CA GLN A 432 -9.04 -8.25 13.45
C GLN A 432 -10.54 -8.17 13.13
N LEU A 433 -11.15 -7.01 13.39
CA LEU A 433 -12.57 -6.77 13.11
C LEU A 433 -12.90 -5.30 12.82
N GLU A 434 -13.91 -5.07 11.99
CA GLU A 434 -14.71 -3.84 11.97
C GLU A 434 -15.93 -4.05 12.89
N LEU A 435 -16.32 -3.03 13.68
CA LEU A 435 -17.52 -3.12 14.55
C LEU A 435 -18.82 -3.01 13.76
N ILE A 436 -18.77 -2.29 12.64
CA ILE A 436 -19.81 -2.27 11.61
C ILE A 436 -19.10 -2.52 10.29
N GLN A 437 -19.39 -3.64 9.64
CA GLN A 437 -18.72 -3.98 8.39
C GLN A 437 -19.20 -3.05 7.28
N GLY A 438 -18.33 -2.15 6.80
CA GLY A 438 -18.69 -1.18 5.76
C GLY A 438 -18.93 -1.87 4.42
N VAL A 439 -17.86 -2.43 3.84
CA VAL A 439 -17.91 -3.17 2.56
C VAL A 439 -18.72 -4.46 2.67
N GLY A 440 -18.78 -5.05 3.86
CA GLY A 440 -19.57 -6.24 4.18
C GLY A 440 -21.08 -6.00 4.23
N GLY A 441 -21.57 -4.80 3.90
CA GLY A 441 -23.01 -4.51 3.76
C GLY A 441 -23.63 -3.76 4.93
N VAL A 442 -22.86 -2.93 5.64
CA VAL A 442 -23.32 -2.12 6.78
C VAL A 442 -23.97 -2.98 7.86
N ARG A 443 -23.22 -3.97 8.37
CA ARG A 443 -23.70 -4.94 9.36
C ARG A 443 -22.96 -4.79 10.67
N GLU A 444 -23.70 -4.53 11.76
CA GLU A 444 -23.13 -4.48 13.11
C GLU A 444 -22.74 -5.87 13.60
N ILE A 445 -21.59 -6.00 14.26
CA ILE A 445 -21.14 -7.27 14.83
C ILE A 445 -22.05 -7.66 16.02
N PRO A 446 -22.50 -8.93 16.13
CA PRO A 446 -23.37 -9.36 17.22
C PRO A 446 -22.73 -9.13 18.60
N GLN A 447 -23.51 -8.56 19.53
CA GLN A 447 -23.07 -8.25 20.90
C GLN A 447 -22.45 -9.45 21.63
N ALA A 448 -23.07 -10.63 21.53
CA ALA A 448 -22.55 -11.87 22.14
C ALA A 448 -21.15 -12.25 21.62
N LEU A 449 -20.84 -11.92 20.35
CA LEU A 449 -19.51 -12.14 19.79
C LEU A 449 -18.50 -11.16 20.41
N LEU A 450 -18.87 -9.88 20.57
CA LEU A 450 -18.01 -8.86 21.20
C LEU A 450 -17.66 -9.23 22.66
N GLU A 451 -18.64 -9.75 23.41
CA GLU A 451 -18.44 -10.26 24.76
C GLU A 451 -17.46 -11.42 24.79
N TYR A 452 -17.59 -12.37 23.86
CA TYR A 452 -16.63 -13.46 23.73
C TYR A 452 -15.21 -12.95 23.36
N LEU A 453 -15.09 -11.98 22.46
CA LEU A 453 -13.78 -11.42 22.09
C LEU A 453 -13.06 -10.80 23.28
N GLN A 454 -13.80 -10.18 24.20
CA GLN A 454 -13.23 -9.69 25.46
C GLN A 454 -12.75 -10.81 26.38
N ILE A 455 -13.50 -11.91 26.45
CA ILE A 455 -13.09 -13.11 27.19
C ILE A 455 -11.79 -13.66 26.58
N ALA A 456 -11.74 -13.85 25.27
CA ALA A 456 -10.55 -14.31 24.56
C ALA A 456 -9.35 -13.39 24.79
N ARG A 457 -9.55 -12.06 24.72
CA ARG A 457 -8.52 -11.06 24.99
C ARG A 457 -7.92 -11.22 26.38
N ARG A 458 -8.77 -11.34 27.41
CA ARG A 458 -8.34 -11.44 28.81
C ARG A 458 -7.73 -12.79 29.16
N GLU A 459 -8.35 -13.88 28.71
CA GLU A 459 -8.03 -15.23 29.17
C GLU A 459 -6.97 -15.92 28.31
N ALA A 460 -7.06 -15.77 26.97
CA ALA A 460 -6.08 -16.36 26.05
C ALA A 460 -4.95 -15.39 25.66
N GLY A 461 -5.05 -14.14 26.10
CA GLY A 461 -4.05 -13.12 25.84
C GLY A 461 -3.92 -12.78 24.35
N VAL A 462 -4.95 -13.02 23.53
CA VAL A 462 -4.98 -12.55 22.13
C VAL A 462 -5.13 -11.03 22.11
N LEU A 463 -4.62 -10.38 21.07
CA LEU A 463 -4.84 -8.94 20.86
C LEU A 463 -6.15 -8.74 20.09
N LEU A 464 -6.88 -7.67 20.42
CA LEU A 464 -8.02 -7.21 19.62
C LEU A 464 -7.61 -6.00 18.78
N PHE A 465 -7.69 -6.15 17.46
CA PHE A 465 -7.46 -5.06 16.52
C PHE A 465 -8.78 -4.61 15.90
N VAL A 466 -9.27 -3.44 16.32
CA VAL A 466 -10.51 -2.85 15.81
C VAL A 466 -10.22 -1.84 14.70
N ASP A 467 -10.64 -2.14 13.47
CA ASP A 467 -10.53 -1.25 12.33
C ASP A 467 -11.70 -0.24 12.32
N GLU A 468 -11.38 1.02 12.64
CA GLU A 468 -12.32 2.15 12.66
C GLU A 468 -12.04 3.16 11.55
N ILE A 469 -11.32 2.77 10.50
CA ILE A 469 -11.01 3.64 9.35
C ILE A 469 -12.30 4.17 8.71
N GLN A 470 -13.39 3.41 8.71
CA GLN A 470 -14.68 3.85 8.14
C GLN A 470 -15.71 4.29 9.19
N THR A 471 -15.71 3.68 10.37
CA THR A 471 -16.73 3.93 11.41
C THR A 471 -16.36 5.05 12.37
N GLY A 472 -15.07 5.34 12.49
CA GLY A 472 -14.53 6.40 13.34
C GLY A 472 -14.71 7.79 12.72
N MET A 473 -14.01 8.75 13.31
CA MET A 473 -14.11 10.18 12.97
C MET A 473 -15.57 10.67 12.97
N PHE A 474 -16.36 10.30 13.98
CA PHE A 474 -17.78 10.73 14.13
C PHE A 474 -18.77 10.19 13.09
N ARG A 475 -18.36 9.31 12.16
CA ARG A 475 -19.28 8.74 11.16
C ARG A 475 -20.47 8.02 11.79
N THR A 476 -20.26 7.35 12.92
CA THR A 476 -21.28 6.56 13.62
C THR A 476 -21.93 7.28 14.80
N GLY A 477 -21.61 8.58 15.02
CA GLY A 477 -22.01 9.33 16.21
C GLY A 477 -20.80 9.69 17.09
N PRO A 478 -20.24 8.76 17.87
CA PRO A 478 -19.04 8.99 18.68
C PRO A 478 -17.79 9.13 17.80
N PHE A 479 -16.69 9.66 18.36
CA PHE A 479 -15.41 9.74 17.65
C PHE A 479 -14.95 8.38 17.12
N VAL A 480 -15.10 7.33 17.94
CA VAL A 480 -14.86 5.92 17.58
C VAL A 480 -16.00 5.06 18.14
N ARG A 481 -16.49 4.09 17.37
CA ARG A 481 -17.65 3.26 17.74
C ARG A 481 -17.38 2.39 18.96
N SER A 482 -16.15 1.92 19.12
CA SER A 482 -15.66 1.11 20.24
C SER A 482 -15.87 1.77 21.60
N SER A 483 -15.88 3.11 21.68
CA SER A 483 -16.11 3.83 22.94
C SER A 483 -17.50 3.62 23.54
N GLU A 484 -18.48 3.26 22.71
CA GLU A 484 -19.88 3.03 23.09
C GLU A 484 -20.23 1.53 23.24
N LEU A 485 -19.24 0.64 23.07
CA LEU A 485 -19.43 -0.80 23.11
C LEU A 485 -18.58 -1.43 24.20
N SER A 486 -18.97 -2.61 24.66
CA SER A 486 -18.23 -3.39 25.65
C SER A 486 -17.00 -4.08 25.05
N ILE A 487 -16.20 -3.37 24.24
CA ILE A 487 -14.96 -3.87 23.63
C ILE A 487 -13.78 -2.97 24.00
N SER A 488 -12.60 -3.56 24.23
CA SER A 488 -11.38 -2.84 24.63
C SER A 488 -10.30 -3.17 23.61
N PRO A 489 -10.17 -2.37 22.54
CA PRO A 489 -9.17 -2.60 21.51
C PRO A 489 -7.76 -2.57 22.11
N ASP A 490 -6.90 -3.51 21.71
CA ASP A 490 -5.46 -3.41 21.96
C ASP A 490 -4.78 -2.55 20.90
N LEU A 491 -5.31 -2.60 19.67
CA LEU A 491 -4.97 -1.74 18.54
C LEU A 491 -6.23 -1.21 17.88
N MET A 492 -6.12 -0.03 17.28
CA MET A 492 -7.19 0.60 16.50
C MET A 492 -6.61 1.34 15.30
N THR A 493 -7.30 1.33 14.17
CA THR A 493 -6.95 2.17 13.01
C THR A 493 -7.99 3.24 12.77
N ILE A 494 -7.55 4.46 12.45
CA ILE A 494 -8.39 5.55 11.97
C ILE A 494 -7.82 6.13 10.67
N GLY A 495 -8.68 6.63 9.80
CA GLY A 495 -8.31 7.16 8.49
C GLY A 495 -9.48 7.88 7.85
N LYS A 496 -9.53 7.95 6.51
CA LYS A 496 -10.64 8.53 5.72
C LYS A 496 -11.03 9.94 6.20
N GLY A 497 -11.98 10.04 7.12
CA GLY A 497 -12.43 11.29 7.73
C GLY A 497 -11.35 12.05 8.50
N THR A 498 -10.19 11.46 8.75
CA THR A 498 -9.03 12.10 9.40
C THR A 498 -8.50 13.33 8.67
N SER A 499 -8.73 13.44 7.36
CA SER A 499 -8.24 14.56 6.55
C SER A 499 -9.29 15.15 5.61
N ASP A 500 -10.57 14.77 5.76
CA ASP A 500 -11.66 15.20 4.87
C ASP A 500 -11.35 15.08 3.36
N MET A 501 -10.62 14.02 2.96
CA MET A 501 -10.17 13.80 1.59
C MET A 501 -9.11 14.79 1.06
N MET A 502 -8.60 15.71 1.89
CA MET A 502 -7.66 16.76 1.46
C MET A 502 -6.26 16.22 1.17
N PHE A 503 -5.69 15.44 2.09
CA PHE A 503 -4.39 14.77 1.89
C PHE A 503 -4.39 13.35 2.47
N PRO A 504 -3.53 12.44 1.99
CA PRO A 504 -3.48 11.08 2.49
C PRO A 504 -3.04 11.03 3.95
N PHE A 505 -3.90 10.55 4.84
CA PHE A 505 -3.56 10.43 6.26
C PHE A 505 -4.41 9.38 6.96
N ALA A 506 -3.76 8.58 7.80
CA ALA A 506 -4.35 7.61 8.69
C ALA A 506 -3.44 7.42 9.89
N MET A 507 -3.88 6.68 10.89
CA MET A 507 -3.06 6.34 12.05
C MET A 507 -3.44 4.96 12.59
N THR A 508 -2.45 4.31 13.16
CA THR A 508 -2.61 3.13 14.01
C THR A 508 -2.37 3.55 15.43
N LEU A 509 -3.36 3.35 16.30
CA LEU A 509 -3.30 3.57 17.73
C LEU A 509 -3.12 2.21 18.43
N TYR A 510 -2.40 2.19 19.54
CA TYR A 510 -2.21 0.97 20.32
C TYR A 510 -2.05 1.24 21.81
N SER A 511 -2.35 0.20 22.59
CA SER A 511 -2.39 0.24 24.05
C SER A 511 -1.01 0.08 24.68
N ASP A 512 -0.87 0.49 25.94
CA ASP A 512 0.32 0.25 26.77
C ASP A 512 0.69 -1.24 26.82
N ARG A 513 -0.31 -2.14 26.73
CA ARG A 513 -0.09 -3.60 26.68
C ARG A 513 0.70 -4.00 25.44
N VAL A 514 0.34 -3.50 24.26
CA VAL A 514 1.08 -3.78 23.02
C VAL A 514 2.48 -3.18 23.13
N ASN A 515 2.60 -1.95 23.63
CA ASN A 515 3.89 -1.31 23.81
C ASN A 515 4.81 -2.04 24.81
N TYR A 516 4.26 -2.69 25.84
CA TYR A 516 5.04 -3.47 26.82
C TYR A 516 5.53 -4.81 26.24
N LEU A 517 4.82 -5.34 25.26
CA LEU A 517 5.15 -6.61 24.61
C LEU A 517 6.20 -6.45 23.49
N LEU A 518 6.30 -5.24 22.91
CA LEU A 518 7.38 -4.83 22.01
C LEU A 518 8.64 -4.50 22.83
#